data_AF-A0A9E3I9U5-F1
#
_entry.id   AF-A0A9E3I9U5-F1
#
_cell.length_a   1.000
_cell.length_b   1.000
_cell.length_c   1.000
_cell.angle_alpha   90.00
_cell.angle_beta   90.00
_cell.angle_gamma   90.00
#
_symmetry.space_group_name_H-M   'P 1'
#
loop_
_entity.id
_entity.type
_entity.pdbx_description
1 polymer ?
#
loop_
_entity_poly.entity_id
_entity_poly.type
_entity_poly.pdbx_seq_one_letter_code
_entity_poly.pdbx_strand_id
1 'polypeptide(L)'
;MKRKDRKLDQNRLIQKETKMPDKISVSTIMKTMVLIFAVLSGIYGSIRFIDSRIEKIVNDEQFIRKVASYVRPYITFDENESILIDGGAMQHLESIPKVSKKDKNYQIIITPKDYLAHAPLIETFGLSRYDILSKRGRGFQWIYDLHYLGRTVGVEEHPTICFRLEILR
;
A
#
# COMPACT_ATOMS: atom_id res chain seq x y z
N MET A 1 -30.41 55.77 64.52
CA MET A 1 -28.96 55.86 64.78
C MET A 1 -28.33 54.45 64.77
N LYS A 2 -28.31 53.75 63.62
CA LYS A 2 -27.84 52.33 63.49
C LYS A 2 -27.44 51.93 62.05
N ARG A 3 -26.82 52.84 61.28
CA ARG A 3 -26.38 52.59 59.89
C ARG A 3 -24.87 52.75 59.65
N LYS A 4 -24.09 53.19 60.64
CA LYS A 4 -22.65 53.43 60.48
C LYS A 4 -21.79 52.18 60.69
N ASP A 5 -22.28 51.19 61.44
CA ASP A 5 -21.46 50.04 61.83
C ASP A 5 -21.41 48.91 60.78
N ARG A 6 -22.38 48.81 59.86
CA ARG A 6 -22.36 47.78 58.79
C ARG A 6 -21.34 48.05 57.67
N LYS A 7 -20.85 49.28 57.51
CA LYS A 7 -19.85 49.60 56.47
C LYS A 7 -18.43 49.21 56.87
N LEU A 8 -18.16 48.98 58.16
CA LEU A 8 -16.82 48.64 58.63
C LEU A 8 -16.47 47.16 58.35
N ASP A 9 -17.45 46.27 58.34
CA ASP A 9 -17.22 44.83 58.14
C ASP A 9 -17.04 44.43 56.66
N GLN A 10 -17.66 45.14 55.70
CA GLN A 10 -17.45 44.84 54.27
C GLN A 10 -16.03 45.15 53.79
N ASN A 11 -15.37 46.18 54.34
CA ASN A 11 -13.99 46.50 53.97
C ASN A 11 -12.97 45.48 54.50
N ARG A 12 -13.29 44.74 55.58
CA ARG A 12 -12.44 43.65 56.09
C ARG A 12 -12.55 42.37 55.27
N LEU A 13 -13.67 42.16 54.58
CA LEU A 13 -13.84 41.02 53.66
C LEU A 13 -13.09 41.23 52.33
N ILE A 14 -12.98 42.46 51.84
CA ILE A 14 -12.28 42.75 50.57
C ILE A 14 -10.75 42.67 50.71
N GLN A 15 -10.18 42.94 51.89
CA GLN A 15 -8.73 42.90 52.09
C GLN A 15 -8.13 41.51 52.30
N LYS A 16 -8.96 40.46 52.44
CA LYS A 16 -8.48 39.12 52.79
C LYS A 16 -8.08 38.24 51.60
N GLU A 17 -8.29 38.68 50.35
CA GLU A 17 -8.14 37.81 49.18
C GLU A 17 -7.05 38.19 48.17
N THR A 18 -6.26 39.23 48.39
CA THR A 18 -5.11 39.54 47.52
C THR A 18 -3.78 39.12 48.14
N LYS A 19 -3.71 37.86 48.59
CA LYS A 19 -2.40 37.22 48.84
C LYS A 19 -1.74 37.08 47.47
N MET A 20 -0.85 38.01 47.12
CA MET A 20 -0.14 37.97 45.85
C MET A 20 0.53 36.61 45.70
N PRO A 21 0.39 35.94 44.53
CA PRO A 21 0.99 34.63 44.32
C PRO A 21 2.49 34.72 44.60
N ASP A 22 2.99 33.78 45.39
CA ASP A 22 4.41 33.69 45.74
C ASP A 22 5.23 33.85 44.45
N LYS A 23 6.17 34.81 44.46
CA LYS A 23 7.00 35.15 43.30
C LYS A 23 7.58 33.84 42.74
N ILE A 24 7.18 33.50 41.51
CA ILE A 24 7.64 32.30 40.84
C ILE A 24 9.17 32.32 40.86
N SER A 25 9.76 31.40 41.62
CA SER A 25 11.21 31.32 41.75
C SER A 25 11.81 30.99 40.38
N VAL A 26 12.86 31.69 39.98
CA VAL A 26 13.62 31.41 38.75
C VAL A 26 14.03 29.93 38.68
N SER A 27 14.30 29.31 39.84
CA SER A 27 14.60 27.88 39.94
C SER A 27 13.44 26.98 39.48
N THR A 28 12.19 27.37 39.74
CA THR A 28 10.99 26.66 39.28
C THR A 28 10.87 26.76 37.77
N ILE A 29 11.11 27.94 37.19
CA ILE A 29 11.07 28.15 35.73
C ILE A 29 12.11 27.27 35.03
N MET A 30 13.35 27.22 35.55
CA MET A 30 14.41 26.38 35.01
C MET A 30 14.07 24.89 35.07
N LYS A 31 13.54 24.41 36.21
CA LYS A 31 13.10 23.00 36.35
C LYS A 31 12.01 22.64 35.34
N THR A 32 11.03 23.53 35.16
CA THR A 32 9.96 23.33 34.19
C THR A 32 10.49 23.28 32.76
N MET A 33 11.42 24.16 32.39
CA MET A 33 12.05 24.15 31.07
C MET A 33 12.84 22.86 30.81
N VAL A 34 13.67 22.43 31.77
CA VAL A 34 14.43 21.16 31.65
C VAL A 34 13.47 19.98 31.49
N LEU A 35 12.37 19.96 32.22
CA LEU A 35 11.36 18.90 32.09
C LEU A 35 10.72 18.89 30.69
N ILE A 36 10.35 20.05 30.15
CA ILE A 36 9.80 20.16 28.80
C ILE A 36 10.80 19.66 27.75
N PHE A 37 12.07 20.10 27.83
CA PHE A 37 13.12 19.65 26.91
C PHE A 37 13.39 18.15 27.00
N ALA A 38 13.39 17.58 28.22
CA ALA A 38 13.57 16.15 28.42
C ALA A 38 12.43 15.34 27.79
N VAL A 39 11.18 15.78 27.98
CA VAL A 39 10.01 15.13 27.36
C VAL A 39 10.07 15.21 25.83
N LEU A 40 10.34 16.40 25.28
CA LEU A 40 10.46 16.57 23.82
C LEU A 40 11.59 15.72 23.23
N SER A 41 12.74 15.69 23.89
CA SER A 41 13.89 14.87 23.47
C SER A 41 13.56 13.37 23.56
N GLY A 42 12.84 12.95 24.60
CA GLY A 42 12.38 11.56 24.76
C GLY A 42 11.41 11.13 23.65
N ILE A 43 10.46 11.99 23.28
CA ILE A 43 9.52 11.72 22.18
C ILE A 43 10.28 11.63 20.86
N TYR A 44 11.13 12.61 20.55
CA TYR A 44 11.88 12.65 19.30
C TYR A 44 12.87 11.48 19.17
N GLY A 45 13.55 11.13 20.26
CA GLY A 45 14.43 9.96 20.31
C GLY A 45 13.68 8.65 20.09
N SER A 46 12.48 8.51 20.66
CA SER A 46 11.63 7.32 20.46
C SER A 46 11.18 7.19 19.01
N ILE A 47 10.76 8.29 18.36
CA ILE A 47 10.37 8.28 16.94
C ILE A 47 11.54 7.85 16.07
N ARG A 48 12.72 8.49 16.23
CA ARG A 48 13.92 8.10 15.46
C ARG A 48 14.33 6.64 15.67
N PHE A 49 14.19 6.13 16.90
CA PHE A 49 14.49 4.74 17.20
C PHE A 49 13.53 3.79 16.47
N ILE A 50 12.23 4.10 16.45
CA ILE A 50 11.23 3.33 15.70
C ILE A 50 11.55 3.37 14.20
N ASP A 51 11.80 4.55 13.63
CA ASP A 51 12.10 4.71 12.21
C ASP A 51 13.34 3.89 11.82
N SER A 52 14.42 3.96 12.60
CA SER A 52 15.63 3.18 12.34
C SER A 52 15.40 1.67 12.41
N ARG A 53 14.50 1.20 13.30
CA ARG A 53 14.12 -0.21 13.36
C ARG A 53 13.27 -0.62 12.17
N ILE A 54 12.31 0.19 11.77
CA ILE A 54 11.47 -0.07 10.60
C ILE A 54 12.35 -0.12 9.35
N GLU A 55 13.22 0.87 9.15
CA GLU A 55 14.14 0.90 8.02
C GLU A 55 15.03 -0.35 7.98
N LYS A 56 15.52 -0.80 9.14
CA LYS A 56 16.29 -2.05 9.23
C LYS A 56 15.48 -3.28 8.86
N ILE A 57 14.20 -3.35 9.26
CA ILE A 57 13.31 -4.48 8.95
C ILE A 57 12.89 -4.48 7.47
N VAL A 58 12.55 -3.31 6.91
CA VAL A 58 12.11 -3.18 5.52
C VAL A 58 13.24 -3.48 4.55
N ASN A 59 14.48 -3.14 4.91
CA ASN A 59 15.67 -3.47 4.12
C ASN A 59 16.24 -4.86 4.43
N ASP A 60 15.63 -5.64 5.33
CA ASP A 60 16.07 -6.99 5.63
C ASP A 60 15.72 -7.93 4.47
N GLU A 61 16.72 -8.67 3.97
CA GLU A 61 16.55 -9.57 2.83
C GLU A 61 15.50 -10.67 3.10
N GLN A 62 15.42 -11.19 4.33
CA GLN A 62 14.44 -12.21 4.68
C GLN A 62 13.03 -11.62 4.67
N PHE A 63 12.87 -10.40 5.18
CA PHE A 63 11.59 -9.68 5.12
C PHE A 63 11.17 -9.41 3.67
N ILE A 64 12.08 -8.90 2.82
CA ILE A 64 11.81 -8.67 1.40
C ILE A 64 11.43 -9.96 0.70
N ARG A 65 12.19 -11.05 0.89
CA ARG A 65 11.88 -12.37 0.32
C ARG A 65 10.53 -12.89 0.81
N LYS A 66 10.19 -12.69 2.09
CA LYS A 66 8.92 -13.09 2.67
C LYS A 66 7.75 -12.28 2.10
N VAL A 67 7.87 -10.96 2.00
CA VAL A 67 6.86 -10.11 1.37
C VAL A 67 6.70 -10.45 -0.11
N ALA A 68 7.81 -10.61 -0.84
CA ALA A 68 7.81 -11.04 -2.24
C ALA A 68 7.17 -12.43 -2.43
N SER A 69 7.29 -13.34 -1.45
CA SER A 69 6.61 -14.64 -1.51
C SER A 69 5.08 -14.53 -1.38
N TYR A 70 4.57 -13.46 -0.77
CA TYR A 70 3.13 -13.19 -0.69
C TYR A 70 2.60 -12.43 -1.91
N VAL A 71 3.46 -11.68 -2.62
CA VAL A 71 3.08 -10.98 -3.84
C VAL A 71 3.23 -11.94 -5.01
N ARG A 72 2.09 -12.42 -5.53
CA ARG A 72 2.11 -13.26 -6.73
C ARG A 72 2.58 -12.42 -7.92
N PRO A 73 3.69 -12.80 -8.59
CA PRO A 73 4.19 -12.03 -9.73
C PRO A 73 3.14 -12.01 -10.83
N TYR A 74 2.85 -10.82 -11.35
CA TYR A 74 1.91 -10.67 -12.47
C TYR A 74 2.44 -9.73 -13.54
N ILE A 75 1.86 -9.80 -14.72
CA ILE A 75 2.08 -8.86 -15.82
C ILE A 75 0.76 -8.59 -16.52
N THR A 76 0.52 -7.35 -16.90
CA THR A 76 -0.60 -6.95 -17.75
C THR A 76 -0.06 -6.52 -19.11
N PHE A 77 -0.59 -7.10 -20.18
CA PHE A 77 -0.18 -6.81 -21.56
C PHE A 77 -1.39 -6.75 -22.48
N ASP A 78 -1.25 -6.11 -23.64
CA ASP A 78 -2.32 -5.99 -24.63
C ASP A 78 -2.22 -7.02 -25.76
N GLU A 79 -3.18 -7.03 -26.70
CA GLU A 79 -3.14 -7.90 -27.87
C GLU A 79 -2.01 -7.59 -28.86
N ASN A 80 -1.32 -6.46 -28.70
CA ASN A 80 -0.17 -6.06 -29.52
C ASN A 80 1.16 -6.45 -28.86
N GLU A 81 1.13 -7.32 -27.85
CA GLU A 81 2.31 -7.76 -27.10
C GLU A 81 3.02 -6.59 -26.38
N SER A 82 2.29 -5.53 -26.03
CA SER A 82 2.82 -4.39 -25.28
C SER A 82 2.57 -4.58 -23.78
N ILE A 83 3.61 -4.46 -22.97
CA ILE A 83 3.50 -4.51 -21.51
C ILE A 83 2.90 -3.19 -21.01
N LEU A 84 1.79 -3.28 -20.29
CA LEU A 84 1.17 -2.15 -19.61
C LEU A 84 1.64 -2.01 -18.16
N ILE A 85 1.77 -3.14 -17.45
CA ILE A 85 2.20 -3.21 -16.05
C ILE A 85 3.03 -4.48 -15.85
N ASP A 86 4.16 -4.38 -15.17
CA ASP A 86 4.97 -5.52 -14.72
C ASP A 86 5.08 -5.54 -13.19
N GLY A 87 4.42 -6.49 -12.55
CA GLY A 87 4.49 -6.78 -11.13
C GLY A 87 5.57 -7.82 -10.79
N GLY A 88 6.60 -7.96 -11.62
CA GLY A 88 7.74 -8.87 -11.43
C GLY A 88 7.64 -10.19 -12.19
N ALA A 89 6.55 -10.44 -12.94
CA ALA A 89 6.40 -11.70 -13.68
C ALA A 89 7.44 -11.85 -14.80
N MET A 90 7.94 -10.76 -15.40
CA MET A 90 8.96 -10.85 -16.45
C MET A 90 10.27 -11.50 -15.98
N GLN A 91 10.56 -11.48 -14.67
CA GLN A 91 11.72 -12.20 -14.13
C GLN A 91 11.63 -13.71 -14.38
N HIS A 92 10.41 -14.24 -14.52
CA HIS A 92 10.11 -15.66 -14.71
C HIS A 92 9.80 -16.05 -16.15
N LEU A 93 9.73 -15.09 -17.08
CA LEU A 93 9.37 -15.33 -18.48
C LEU A 93 10.59 -15.13 -19.40
N GLU A 94 10.78 -16.03 -20.36
CA GLU A 94 11.85 -15.92 -21.37
C GLU A 94 11.61 -14.71 -22.28
N SER A 95 10.35 -14.44 -22.62
CA SER A 95 9.93 -13.30 -23.42
C SER A 95 8.54 -12.82 -23.01
N ILE A 96 8.12 -11.67 -23.52
CA ILE A 96 6.73 -11.20 -23.46
C ILE A 96 5.81 -12.29 -24.03
N PRO A 97 4.64 -12.57 -23.42
CA PRO A 97 3.67 -13.52 -23.97
C PRO A 97 3.32 -13.18 -25.42
N LYS A 98 3.33 -14.19 -26.27
CA LYS A 98 3.02 -14.05 -27.69
C LYS A 98 1.52 -14.16 -27.91
N VAL A 99 0.95 -13.23 -28.67
CA VAL A 99 -0.50 -13.16 -28.90
C VAL A 99 -0.78 -13.33 -30.38
N SER A 100 -1.52 -14.39 -30.72
CA SER A 100 -2.04 -14.61 -32.06
C SER A 100 -3.54 -14.43 -32.05
N LYS A 101 -4.07 -13.65 -32.99
CA LYS A 101 -5.50 -13.41 -33.14
C LYS A 101 -6.04 -14.16 -34.35
N LYS A 102 -7.13 -14.90 -34.14
CA LYS A 102 -7.90 -15.53 -35.22
C LYS A 102 -9.38 -15.17 -35.04
N ASP A 103 -9.87 -14.28 -35.89
CA ASP A 103 -11.20 -13.68 -35.78
C ASP A 103 -11.40 -12.94 -34.44
N LYS A 104 -12.30 -13.46 -33.59
CA LYS A 104 -12.56 -12.96 -32.24
C LYS A 104 -11.82 -13.75 -31.16
N ASN A 105 -11.18 -14.86 -31.52
CA ASN A 105 -10.46 -15.74 -30.62
C ASN A 105 -8.98 -15.32 -30.55
N TYR A 106 -8.36 -15.64 -29.42
CA TYR A 106 -6.94 -15.38 -29.19
C TYR A 106 -6.23 -16.68 -28.81
N GLN A 107 -4.97 -16.77 -29.20
CA GLN A 107 -4.04 -17.76 -28.68
C GLN A 107 -2.89 -17.03 -28.02
N ILE A 108 -2.61 -17.36 -26.76
CA ILE A 108 -1.53 -16.75 -25.98
C ILE A 108 -0.51 -17.84 -25.66
N ILE A 109 0.75 -17.60 -26.03
CA ILE A 109 1.86 -18.51 -25.75
C ILE A 109 2.76 -17.86 -24.69
N ILE A 110 2.96 -18.57 -23.59
CA ILE A 110 3.82 -18.16 -22.49
C ILE A 110 4.97 -19.14 -22.40
N THR A 111 6.19 -18.60 -22.34
CA THR A 111 7.41 -19.40 -22.20
C THR A 111 8.12 -19.00 -20.89
N PRO A 112 7.89 -19.72 -19.79
CA PRO A 112 8.63 -19.54 -18.55
C PRO A 112 10.11 -19.91 -18.70
N LYS A 113 10.99 -19.26 -17.94
CA LYS A 113 12.43 -19.60 -17.87
C LYS A 113 12.67 -20.95 -17.20
N ASP A 114 11.84 -21.28 -16.20
CA ASP A 114 11.94 -22.48 -15.39
C ASP A 114 10.66 -23.31 -15.48
N TYR A 115 10.73 -24.59 -15.12
CA TYR A 115 9.55 -25.43 -15.01
C TYR A 115 8.54 -24.88 -13.98
N LEU A 116 7.32 -24.61 -14.43
CA LEU A 116 6.17 -24.30 -13.58
C LEU A 116 5.29 -25.53 -13.44
N ALA A 117 4.99 -25.94 -12.21
CA ALA A 117 4.12 -27.10 -11.93
C ALA A 117 2.68 -26.87 -12.42
N HIS A 118 2.17 -25.66 -12.26
CA HIS A 118 0.82 -25.26 -12.64
C HIS A 118 0.83 -24.28 -13.82
N ALA A 119 -0.30 -24.22 -14.52
CA ALA A 119 -0.54 -23.22 -15.54
C ALA A 119 -0.59 -21.84 -14.88
N PRO A 120 0.16 -20.84 -15.37
CA PRO A 120 -0.07 -19.46 -14.99
C PRO A 120 -1.55 -19.06 -15.12
N LEU A 121 -2.06 -18.22 -14.23
CA LEU A 121 -3.43 -17.76 -14.33
C LEU A 121 -3.50 -16.65 -15.39
N ILE A 122 -4.33 -16.82 -16.42
CA ILE A 122 -4.68 -15.74 -17.35
C ILE A 122 -6.08 -15.25 -17.04
N GLU A 123 -6.22 -13.93 -16.97
CA GLU A 123 -7.50 -13.23 -16.91
C GLU A 123 -7.58 -12.20 -18.05
N THR A 124 -8.78 -11.93 -18.54
CA THR A 124 -9.03 -10.87 -19.53
C THR A 124 -9.66 -9.68 -18.84
N PHE A 125 -9.16 -8.47 -19.11
CA PHE A 125 -9.80 -7.24 -18.68
C PHE A 125 -10.77 -6.73 -19.75
N GLY A 126 -11.92 -6.22 -19.31
CA GLY A 126 -12.92 -5.59 -20.17
C GLY A 126 -14.26 -6.32 -20.17
N LEU A 127 -15.10 -5.98 -21.15
CA LEU A 127 -16.49 -6.44 -21.23
C LEU A 127 -16.68 -7.70 -22.08
N SER A 128 -15.64 -8.11 -22.79
CA SER A 128 -15.63 -9.33 -23.59
C SER A 128 -15.40 -10.52 -22.67
N ARG A 129 -16.21 -11.57 -22.83
CA ARG A 129 -16.07 -12.82 -22.09
C ARG A 129 -15.38 -13.86 -22.95
N TYR A 130 -14.42 -14.55 -22.38
CA TYR A 130 -13.67 -15.63 -23.01
C TYR A 130 -13.77 -16.90 -22.18
N ASP A 131 -13.95 -18.04 -22.85
CA ASP A 131 -13.62 -19.33 -22.28
C ASP A 131 -12.13 -19.57 -22.51
N ILE A 132 -11.39 -19.86 -21.44
CA ILE A 132 -9.93 -19.91 -21.44
C ILE A 132 -9.49 -21.34 -21.18
N LEU A 133 -8.99 -22.00 -22.22
CA LEU A 133 -8.45 -23.35 -22.13
C LEU A 133 -6.92 -23.30 -22.15
N SER A 134 -6.28 -23.99 -21.21
CA SER A 134 -4.82 -24.07 -21.12
C SER A 134 -4.32 -25.47 -21.46
N LYS A 135 -3.18 -25.55 -22.15
CA LYS A 135 -2.49 -26.81 -22.44
C LYS A 135 -0.98 -26.63 -22.45
N ARG A 136 -0.24 -27.72 -22.24
CA ARG A 136 1.21 -27.75 -22.36
C ARG A 136 1.64 -27.63 -23.82
N GLY A 137 2.62 -26.78 -24.09
CA GLY A 137 3.30 -26.66 -25.37
C GLY A 137 4.63 -27.43 -25.40
N ARG A 138 5.56 -26.97 -26.23
CA ARG A 138 6.91 -27.56 -26.30
C ARG A 138 7.81 -27.00 -25.19
N GLY A 139 8.59 -27.85 -24.53
CA GLY A 139 9.48 -27.41 -23.45
C GLY A 139 8.70 -26.91 -22.24
N PHE A 140 8.99 -25.70 -21.76
CA PHE A 140 8.26 -25.08 -20.63
C PHE A 140 7.01 -24.30 -21.05
N GLN A 141 6.67 -24.30 -22.33
CA GLN A 141 5.56 -23.50 -22.85
C GLN A 141 4.20 -23.89 -22.26
N TRP A 142 3.39 -22.85 -22.06
CA TRP A 142 1.95 -22.92 -21.84
C TRP A 142 1.24 -22.21 -22.98
N ILE A 143 0.22 -22.87 -23.54
CA ILE A 143 -0.59 -22.33 -24.63
C ILE A 143 -2.00 -22.17 -24.10
N TYR A 144 -2.55 -20.96 -24.27
CA TYR A 144 -3.92 -20.63 -23.91
C TYR A 144 -4.72 -20.39 -25.18
N ASP A 145 -5.82 -21.11 -25.34
CA ASP A 145 -6.80 -20.89 -26.39
C ASP A 145 -8.00 -20.15 -25.75
N LEU A 146 -8.24 -18.91 -26.18
CA LEU A 146 -9.29 -18.04 -25.68
C LEU A 146 -10.44 -18.00 -26.69
N HIS A 147 -11.55 -18.65 -26.35
CA HIS A 147 -12.74 -18.72 -27.18
C HIS A 147 -13.74 -17.62 -26.80
N TYR A 148 -14.05 -16.74 -27.74
CA TYR A 148 -14.96 -15.61 -27.51
C TYR A 148 -16.39 -16.11 -27.24
N LEU A 149 -16.92 -15.77 -26.06
CA LEU A 149 -18.28 -16.14 -25.64
C LEU A 149 -19.31 -15.04 -25.91
N GLY A 150 -18.88 -13.81 -26.15
CA GLY A 150 -19.77 -12.66 -26.31
C GLY A 150 -19.30 -11.44 -25.54
N ARG A 151 -20.13 -10.39 -25.59
CA ARG A 151 -19.97 -9.17 -24.80
C ARG A 151 -21.11 -9.00 -23.83
N THR A 152 -20.81 -8.33 -22.73
CA THR A 152 -21.85 -7.73 -21.91
C THR A 152 -22.48 -6.57 -22.69
N VAL A 153 -23.81 -6.56 -22.82
CA VAL A 153 -24.56 -5.61 -23.67
C VAL A 153 -24.29 -4.16 -23.26
N GLY A 154 -24.06 -3.27 -24.23
CA GLY A 154 -24.07 -1.81 -24.00
C GLY A 154 -22.81 -1.00 -24.35
N VAL A 155 -21.79 -1.60 -24.98
CA VAL A 155 -20.58 -0.85 -25.42
C VAL A 155 -20.24 -1.19 -26.87
N GLU A 156 -20.32 -0.18 -27.74
CA GLU A 156 -20.16 -0.32 -29.20
C GLU A 156 -18.70 -0.36 -29.65
N GLU A 157 -17.77 0.23 -28.89
CA GLU A 157 -16.36 0.25 -29.28
C GLU A 157 -15.64 -1.04 -28.88
N HIS A 158 -14.64 -1.40 -29.70
CA HIS A 158 -13.69 -2.47 -29.43
C HIS A 158 -12.46 -1.86 -28.73
N PRO A 159 -12.44 -1.66 -27.41
CA PRO A 159 -11.22 -1.28 -26.74
C PRO A 159 -10.18 -2.39 -26.94
N THR A 160 -8.91 -1.98 -27.01
CA THR A 160 -7.74 -2.83 -26.88
C THR A 160 -7.96 -3.83 -25.73
N ILE A 161 -7.78 -5.13 -25.99
CA ILE A 161 -7.99 -6.19 -25.02
C ILE A 161 -6.73 -6.35 -24.20
N CYS A 162 -6.88 -6.18 -22.88
CA CYS A 162 -5.77 -6.38 -21.96
C CYS A 162 -5.89 -7.76 -21.30
N PHE A 163 -4.76 -8.42 -21.14
CA PHE A 163 -4.61 -9.72 -20.48
C PHE A 163 -3.79 -9.53 -19.22
N ARG A 164 -4.23 -10.11 -18.11
CA ARG A 164 -3.42 -10.26 -16.90
C ARG A 164 -2.90 -11.69 -16.83
N LEU A 165 -1.61 -11.83 -16.66
CA LEU A 165 -0.95 -13.12 -16.43
C LEU A 165 -0.35 -13.11 -15.03
N GLU A 166 -0.72 -14.07 -14.21
CA GLU A 166 -0.20 -14.25 -12.85
C GLU A 166 0.52 -15.60 -12.74
N ILE A 167 1.76 -15.57 -12.23
CA ILE A 167 2.59 -16.76 -12.06
C ILE A 167 2.25 -17.42 -10.72
N LEU A 168 1.77 -18.65 -10.78
CA LEU A 168 1.48 -19.47 -9.61
C LEU A 168 2.74 -20.26 -9.23
N ARG A 169 3.29 -19.99 -8.04
CA ARG A 169 4.43 -20.69 -7.45
C ARG A 169 4.03 -21.39 -6.16
#